data_AF-A0AAP7LUX9-F1
#
_entry.id   AF-A0AAP7LUX9-F1
#
_cell.length_a   1.000
_cell.length_b   1.000
_cell.length_c   1.000
_cell.angle_alpha   90.00
_cell.angle_beta   90.00
_cell.angle_gamma   90.00
#
_symmetry.space_group_name_H-M   'P 1'
#
loop_
_entity.id
_entity.type
_entity.pdbx_description
1 polymer ?
#
loop_
_entity_poly.entity_id
_entity_poly.type
_entity_poly.pdbx_seq_one_letter_code
_entity_poly.pdbx_strand_id
1 'polypeptide(L)'
;MKGGRLKRLLTDDNFSLLRGYEQHEIDMHDLQIMTNFKNTEIRYVLNRYFPDSLERRIENKLQMEAQIEHYINMGFPVDIIKQDVMLIKHLYQNQSLLRFIQRLIDNHDIEVEMPQITLYKFKSIVKRLQIKRAIVENMQRPKPLALKHIAKAHHVSESSIFKINRILNKLDPYNTSLDGTLGERIEYLYDIHQTLSDGASMTSVQTQYGISIDDARMIKKVFRQIN
;
A
#
# COMPACT_ATOMS: atom_id res chain seq x y z
N MET A 1 -8.75 33.63 -18.96
CA MET A 1 -8.71 33.60 -20.44
C MET A 1 -9.93 32.86 -20.98
N LYS A 2 -10.37 33.27 -22.18
CA LYS A 2 -11.70 33.07 -22.78
C LYS A 2 -12.09 31.60 -23.03
N GLY A 3 -13.03 31.06 -22.25
CA GLY A 3 -13.74 29.79 -22.54
C GLY A 3 -14.70 29.85 -23.75
N GLY A 4 -14.67 30.93 -24.53
CA GLY A 4 -15.56 31.17 -25.68
C GLY A 4 -15.09 30.55 -27.01
N ARG A 5 -13.83 30.13 -27.14
CA ARG A 5 -13.30 29.50 -28.36
C ARG A 5 -13.58 27.98 -28.38
N LEU A 6 -13.42 27.32 -27.24
CA LEU A 6 -13.76 25.89 -27.05
C LEU A 6 -15.26 25.60 -27.20
N LYS A 7 -16.11 26.51 -26.73
CA LYS A 7 -17.58 26.40 -26.87
C LYS A 7 -18.08 26.39 -28.31
N ARG A 8 -17.27 26.85 -29.28
CA ARG A 8 -17.64 26.99 -30.69
C ARG A 8 -17.03 25.92 -31.60
N LEU A 9 -16.22 24.98 -31.07
CA LEU A 9 -15.42 24.02 -31.85
C LEU A 9 -15.63 22.56 -31.45
N LEU A 10 -16.55 22.25 -30.54
CA LEU A 10 -16.92 20.87 -30.24
C LEU A 10 -18.03 20.43 -31.20
N THR A 11 -17.64 19.72 -32.26
CA THR A 11 -18.56 18.97 -33.13
C THR A 11 -19.13 17.76 -32.37
N ASP A 12 -20.20 17.17 -32.89
CA ASP A 12 -20.75 15.92 -32.33
C ASP A 12 -19.70 14.80 -32.30
N ASP A 13 -18.80 14.77 -33.28
CA ASP A 13 -17.65 13.85 -33.33
C ASP A 13 -16.69 14.08 -32.14
N ASN A 14 -16.39 15.33 -31.79
CA ASN A 14 -15.55 15.65 -30.63
C ASN A 14 -16.23 15.22 -29.32
N PHE A 15 -17.55 15.35 -29.21
CA PHE A 15 -18.31 14.85 -28.06
C PHE A 15 -18.31 13.32 -27.97
N SER A 16 -18.39 12.62 -29.11
CA SER A 16 -18.30 11.17 -29.17
C SER A 16 -16.91 10.66 -28.75
N LEU A 17 -15.84 11.31 -29.19
CA LEU A 17 -14.47 10.99 -28.78
C LEU A 17 -14.26 11.24 -27.27
N LEU A 18 -14.80 12.34 -26.74
CA LEU A 18 -14.74 12.64 -25.31
C LEU A 18 -15.54 11.63 -24.46
N ARG A 19 -16.66 11.12 -24.98
CA ARG A 19 -17.41 9.99 -24.37
C ARG A 19 -16.62 8.70 -24.38
N GLY A 20 -15.99 8.35 -25.50
CA GLY A 20 -15.13 7.17 -25.60
C GLY A 20 -13.95 7.23 -24.63
N TYR A 21 -13.37 8.41 -24.43
CA TYR A 21 -12.36 8.63 -23.40
C TYR A 21 -12.88 8.38 -21.97
N GLU A 22 -14.09 8.87 -21.65
CA GLU A 22 -14.72 8.61 -20.33
C GLU A 22 -15.09 7.14 -20.12
N GLN A 23 -15.37 6.41 -21.21
CA GLN A 23 -15.64 4.98 -21.19
C GLN A 23 -14.37 4.13 -21.25
N HIS A 24 -13.18 4.75 -21.18
CA HIS A 24 -11.87 4.10 -21.26
C HIS A 24 -11.61 3.35 -22.59
N GLU A 25 -12.33 3.74 -23.65
CA GLU A 25 -12.18 3.18 -25.00
C GLU A 25 -11.09 3.90 -25.80
N ILE A 26 -10.76 5.13 -25.41
CA ILE A 26 -9.75 5.99 -26.05
C ILE A 26 -8.85 6.56 -24.95
N ASP A 27 -7.54 6.57 -25.16
CA ASP A 27 -6.61 7.15 -24.21
C ASP A 27 -6.46 8.68 -24.39
N MET A 28 -5.87 9.36 -23.40
CA MET A 28 -5.69 10.81 -23.45
C MET A 28 -4.78 11.24 -24.62
N HIS A 29 -3.80 10.42 -24.99
CA HIS A 29 -2.84 10.77 -26.01
C HIS A 29 -3.50 10.74 -27.40
N ASP A 30 -4.24 9.67 -27.69
CA ASP A 30 -5.03 9.50 -28.89
C ASP A 30 -6.09 10.58 -29.00
N LEU A 31 -6.77 10.91 -27.89
CA LEU A 31 -7.75 11.99 -27.86
C LEU A 31 -7.12 13.34 -28.20
N GLN A 32 -5.90 13.64 -27.71
CA GLN A 32 -5.17 14.86 -28.07
C GLN A 32 -4.79 14.90 -29.55
N ILE A 33 -4.39 13.76 -30.13
CA ILE A 33 -4.06 13.65 -31.56
C ILE A 33 -5.31 13.85 -32.42
N MET A 34 -6.41 13.18 -32.07
CA MET A 34 -7.66 13.20 -32.85
C MET A 34 -8.37 14.55 -32.79
N THR A 35 -8.32 15.24 -31.64
CA THR A 35 -9.05 16.50 -31.43
C THR A 35 -8.17 17.76 -31.58
N ASN A 36 -6.84 17.60 -31.61
CA ASN A 36 -5.86 18.69 -31.48
C ASN A 36 -6.03 19.57 -30.23
N PHE A 37 -6.77 19.11 -29.22
CA PHE A 37 -6.94 19.85 -27.97
C PHE A 37 -5.78 19.63 -27.01
N LYS A 38 -5.46 20.66 -26.23
CA LYS A 38 -4.54 20.51 -25.10
C LYS A 38 -5.24 19.77 -23.97
N ASN A 39 -4.46 19.06 -23.15
CA ASN A 39 -4.98 18.31 -22.00
C ASN A 39 -5.83 19.18 -21.05
N THR A 40 -5.43 20.44 -20.83
CA THR A 40 -6.19 21.40 -20.02
C THR A 40 -7.54 21.78 -20.64
N GLU A 41 -7.65 21.80 -21.96
CA GLU A 41 -8.86 22.12 -22.71
C GLU A 41 -9.83 20.94 -22.71
N ILE A 42 -9.31 19.73 -22.93
CA ILE A 42 -10.06 18.47 -22.80
C ILE A 42 -10.67 18.37 -21.40
N ARG A 43 -9.85 18.59 -20.35
CA ARG A 43 -10.34 18.57 -18.96
C ARG A 43 -11.41 19.61 -18.70
N TYR A 44 -11.26 20.82 -19.25
CA TYR A 44 -12.27 21.87 -19.12
C TYR A 44 -13.61 21.45 -19.73
N VAL A 45 -13.60 20.81 -20.90
CA VAL A 45 -14.82 20.33 -21.56
C VAL A 45 -15.43 19.18 -20.77
N LEU A 46 -14.61 18.20 -20.37
CA LEU A 46 -15.06 17.07 -19.56
C LEU A 46 -15.77 17.56 -18.29
N ASN A 47 -15.13 18.45 -17.53
CA ASN A 47 -15.68 18.98 -16.29
C ASN A 47 -16.92 19.86 -16.48
N ARG A 48 -17.12 20.46 -17.67
CA ARG A 48 -18.22 21.38 -17.94
C ARG A 48 -19.46 20.70 -18.54
N TYR A 49 -19.24 19.65 -19.33
CA TYR A 49 -20.29 19.03 -20.13
C TYR A 49 -20.60 17.59 -19.73
N PHE A 50 -19.75 16.97 -18.91
CA PHE A 50 -19.95 15.63 -18.36
C PHE A 50 -19.89 15.72 -16.83
N PRO A 51 -20.95 16.26 -16.17
CA PRO A 51 -20.96 16.44 -14.71
C PRO A 51 -20.76 15.11 -13.97
N ASP A 52 -21.33 14.02 -14.47
CA ASP A 52 -21.11 12.65 -13.96
C ASP A 52 -19.62 12.25 -13.94
N SER A 53 -18.80 12.79 -14.85
CA SER A 53 -17.35 12.56 -14.85
C SER A 53 -16.66 13.25 -13.68
N LEU A 54 -17.09 14.48 -13.36
CA LEU A 54 -16.54 15.24 -12.24
C LEU A 54 -16.87 14.53 -10.92
N GLU A 55 -18.12 14.11 -10.76
CA GLU A 55 -18.60 13.37 -9.59
C GLU A 55 -17.84 12.05 -9.43
N ARG A 56 -17.75 11.23 -10.48
CA ARG A 56 -16.96 9.98 -10.45
C ARG A 56 -15.48 10.21 -10.14
N ARG A 57 -14.87 11.30 -10.61
CA ARG A 57 -13.48 11.63 -10.28
C ARG A 57 -13.31 12.00 -8.81
N ILE A 58 -14.28 12.70 -8.23
CA ILE A 58 -14.29 13.03 -6.79
C ILE A 58 -14.48 11.74 -5.98
N GLU A 59 -15.44 10.89 -6.34
CA GLU A 59 -15.66 9.59 -5.70
C GLU A 59 -14.41 8.70 -5.76
N ASN A 60 -13.79 8.58 -6.94
CA ASN A 60 -12.56 7.81 -7.11
C ASN A 60 -11.39 8.39 -6.28
N LYS A 61 -11.32 9.72 -6.14
CA LYS A 61 -10.32 10.37 -5.30
C LYS A 61 -10.54 9.98 -3.82
N LEU A 62 -11.77 10.10 -3.33
CA LEU A 62 -12.12 9.75 -1.95
C LEU A 62 -11.88 8.27 -1.65
N GLN A 63 -12.24 7.37 -2.57
CA GLN A 63 -11.97 5.94 -2.45
C GLN A 63 -10.47 5.64 -2.40
N MET A 64 -9.67 6.34 -3.22
CA MET A 64 -8.21 6.21 -3.20
C MET A 64 -7.63 6.70 -1.86
N GLU A 65 -8.07 7.85 -1.36
CA GLU A 65 -7.62 8.41 -0.07
C GLU A 65 -7.93 7.43 1.07
N ALA A 66 -9.16 6.93 1.14
CA ALA A 66 -9.58 5.92 2.12
C ALA A 66 -8.75 4.62 2.01
N GLN A 67 -8.43 4.18 0.79
CA GLN A 67 -7.61 2.99 0.59
C GLN A 67 -6.16 3.20 1.04
N ILE A 68 -5.59 4.37 0.79
CA ILE A 68 -4.23 4.72 1.25
C ILE A 68 -4.20 4.74 2.78
N GLU A 69 -5.18 5.40 3.40
CA GLU A 69 -5.32 5.47 4.85
C GLU A 69 -5.38 4.08 5.47
N HIS A 70 -6.31 3.24 4.97
CA HIS A 70 -6.47 1.85 5.38
C HIS A 70 -5.16 1.07 5.32
N TYR A 71 -4.43 1.14 4.19
CA TYR A 71 -3.19 0.39 4.03
C TYR A 71 -2.05 0.88 4.92
N ILE A 72 -1.95 2.19 5.19
CA ILE A 72 -0.99 2.72 6.15
C ILE A 72 -1.32 2.22 7.56
N ASN A 73 -2.59 2.28 7.95
CA ASN A 73 -3.07 1.84 9.28
C ASN A 73 -2.97 0.31 9.47
N MET A 74 -3.05 -0.45 8.37
CA MET A 74 -2.72 -1.87 8.32
C MET A 74 -1.21 -2.15 8.40
N GLY A 75 -0.35 -1.14 8.32
CA GLY A 75 1.10 -1.30 8.41
C GLY A 75 1.77 -1.77 7.12
N PHE A 76 1.11 -1.62 5.96
CA PHE A 76 1.70 -1.97 4.68
C PHE A 76 2.74 -0.94 4.21
N PRO A 77 3.78 -1.37 3.49
CA PRO A 77 4.77 -0.46 2.94
C PRO A 77 4.21 0.35 1.76
N VAL A 78 4.43 1.67 1.79
CA VAL A 78 3.93 2.62 0.80
C VAL A 78 4.38 2.31 -0.62
N ASP A 79 5.60 1.77 -0.77
CA ASP A 79 6.16 1.44 -2.09
C ASP A 79 5.32 0.39 -2.84
N ILE A 80 4.55 -0.44 -2.13
CA ILE A 80 3.71 -1.50 -2.70
C ILE A 80 2.29 -1.00 -3.02
N ILE A 81 1.79 -0.02 -2.26
CA ILE A 81 0.52 0.67 -2.52
C ILE A 81 0.53 1.29 -3.93
N LYS A 82 1.71 1.71 -4.41
CA LYS A 82 1.93 2.35 -5.72
C LYS A 82 1.27 1.63 -6.90
N GLN A 83 1.33 0.30 -6.93
CA GLN A 83 0.85 -0.46 -8.09
C GLN A 83 -0.67 -0.38 -8.25
N ASP A 84 -1.40 -0.19 -7.15
CA ASP A 84 -2.86 -0.18 -7.16
C ASP A 84 -3.39 1.26 -7.34
N VAL A 85 -2.60 2.28 -6.95
CA VAL A 85 -2.92 3.72 -7.16
C VAL A 85 -2.54 4.22 -8.57
N MET A 86 -1.88 3.40 -9.40
CA MET A 86 -1.49 3.75 -10.78
C MET A 86 -2.68 4.00 -11.73
N LEU A 87 -3.92 3.73 -11.29
CA LEU A 87 -5.14 4.12 -12.00
C LEU A 87 -5.28 5.65 -12.15
N ILE A 88 -4.58 6.45 -11.34
CA ILE A 88 -4.54 7.91 -11.47
C ILE A 88 -3.20 8.37 -12.06
N LYS A 89 -2.86 7.87 -13.25
CA LYS A 89 -1.61 8.19 -14.01
C LYS A 89 -1.28 9.69 -14.12
N HIS A 90 -2.26 10.57 -14.00
CA HIS A 90 -2.09 12.00 -14.24
C HIS A 90 -1.58 12.84 -13.05
N LEU A 91 -1.57 12.31 -11.81
CA LEU A 91 -1.04 13.04 -10.65
C LEU A 91 0.45 12.79 -10.39
N TYR A 92 1.00 11.70 -10.93
CA TYR A 92 2.31 11.16 -10.55
C TYR A 92 3.51 11.69 -11.34
N GLN A 93 3.32 12.57 -12.33
CA GLN A 93 4.41 12.92 -13.24
C GLN A 93 5.53 13.76 -12.57
N ASN A 94 5.33 14.35 -11.38
CA ASN A 94 6.34 15.23 -10.75
C ASN A 94 6.60 15.02 -9.24
N GLN A 95 5.89 14.12 -8.54
CA GLN A 95 6.07 13.91 -7.10
C GLN A 95 6.25 12.43 -6.77
N SER A 96 7.21 12.10 -5.90
CA SER A 96 7.33 10.74 -5.36
C SER A 96 6.09 10.39 -4.53
N LEU A 97 5.63 9.14 -4.62
CA LEU A 97 4.44 8.65 -3.90
C LEU A 97 4.49 8.97 -2.39
N LEU A 98 5.66 8.80 -1.76
CA LEU A 98 5.90 9.15 -0.36
C LEU A 98 5.60 10.63 -0.06
N ARG A 99 5.98 11.54 -0.94
CA ARG A 99 5.71 12.99 -0.76
C ARG A 99 4.24 13.31 -1.01
N PHE A 100 3.61 12.62 -1.96
CA PHE A 100 2.18 12.77 -2.21
C PHE A 100 1.38 12.35 -0.97
N ILE A 101 1.64 11.16 -0.43
CA ILE A 101 0.97 10.65 0.77
C ILE A 101 1.27 11.53 1.99
N GLN A 102 2.52 11.96 2.17
CA GLN A 102 2.86 12.88 3.26
C GLN A 102 2.01 14.16 3.19
N ARG A 103 1.77 14.71 2.00
CA ARG A 103 0.90 15.88 1.84
C ARG A 103 -0.55 15.59 2.18
N LEU A 104 -1.08 14.42 1.84
CA LEU A 104 -2.43 14.04 2.23
C LEU A 104 -2.57 14.03 3.76
N ILE A 105 -1.58 13.48 4.46
CA ILE A 105 -1.54 13.47 5.93
C ILE A 105 -1.44 14.91 6.47
N ASP A 106 -0.48 15.69 5.97
CA ASP A 106 -0.22 17.06 6.43
C ASP A 106 -1.42 18.01 6.21
N ASN A 107 -2.21 17.75 5.16
CA ASN A 107 -3.42 18.51 4.83
C ASN A 107 -4.68 18.00 5.53
N HIS A 108 -4.59 16.92 6.33
CA HIS A 108 -5.74 16.22 6.91
C HIS A 108 -6.73 15.66 5.87
N ASP A 109 -6.25 15.35 4.66
CA ASP A 109 -7.03 14.61 3.66
C ASP A 109 -7.18 13.12 4.04
N ILE A 110 -6.24 12.58 4.85
CA ILE A 110 -6.31 11.24 5.45
C ILE A 110 -5.84 11.28 6.92
N GLU A 111 -6.37 10.38 7.73
CA GLU A 111 -6.02 10.26 9.16
C GLU A 111 -5.30 8.93 9.45
N VAL A 112 -4.00 9.01 9.74
CA VAL A 112 -3.19 7.81 9.98
C VAL A 112 -2.86 7.65 11.47
N GLU A 113 -3.15 6.47 11.99
CA GLU A 113 -2.75 6.02 13.33
C GLU A 113 -1.29 5.54 13.34
N MET A 114 -0.82 5.08 12.18
CA MET A 114 0.48 4.43 12.00
C MET A 114 1.40 5.28 11.12
N PRO A 115 2.72 5.30 11.39
CA PRO A 115 3.63 6.00 10.51
C PRO A 115 3.72 5.30 9.17
N GLN A 116 3.73 6.07 8.09
CA GLN A 116 4.05 5.51 6.77
C GLN A 116 5.45 4.89 6.76
N ILE A 117 5.59 3.70 6.18
CA ILE A 117 6.87 2.98 6.11
C ILE A 117 7.20 2.54 4.70
N THR A 118 8.51 2.40 4.44
CA THR A 118 9.03 1.83 3.19
C THR A 118 9.14 0.31 3.28
N LEU A 119 9.26 -0.36 2.13
CA LEU A 119 9.50 -1.81 2.07
C LEU A 119 10.78 -2.21 2.82
N TYR A 120 11.81 -1.35 2.81
CA TYR A 120 13.05 -1.58 3.56
C TYR A 120 12.80 -1.64 5.08
N LYS A 121 12.04 -0.69 5.62
CA LYS A 121 11.71 -0.67 7.05
C LYS A 121 10.83 -1.87 7.42
N PHE A 122 9.84 -2.20 6.58
CA PHE A 122 9.00 -3.38 6.75
C PHE A 122 9.84 -4.66 6.80
N LYS A 123 10.74 -4.88 5.84
CA LYS A 123 11.66 -6.03 5.81
C LYS A 123 12.54 -6.12 7.07
N SER A 124 13.00 -4.98 7.59
CA SER A 124 13.78 -4.92 8.83
C SER A 124 12.96 -5.34 10.06
N ILE A 125 11.68 -4.98 10.14
CA ILE A 125 10.76 -5.43 11.20
C ILE A 125 10.49 -6.93 11.09
N VAL A 126 10.13 -7.42 9.89
CA VAL A 126 9.91 -8.86 9.64
C VAL A 126 11.13 -9.70 10.00
N LYS A 127 12.34 -9.24 9.65
CA LYS A 127 13.59 -9.94 10.01
C LYS A 127 13.78 -10.02 11.54
N ARG A 128 13.46 -8.95 12.27
CA ARG A 128 13.53 -8.93 13.74
C ARG A 128 12.46 -9.83 14.36
N LEU A 129 11.25 -9.87 13.79
CA LEU A 129 10.19 -10.79 14.19
C LEU A 129 10.62 -12.26 14.02
N GLN A 130 11.20 -12.63 12.88
CA GLN A 130 11.68 -13.99 12.64
C GLN A 130 12.73 -14.40 13.68
N ILE A 131 13.65 -13.49 14.01
CA ILE A 131 14.65 -13.73 15.07
C ILE A 131 14.00 -13.85 16.44
N LYS A 132 13.03 -12.97 16.77
CA LYS A 132 12.24 -13.04 18.01
C LYS A 132 11.61 -14.43 18.16
N ARG A 133 10.88 -14.91 17.14
CA ARG A 133 10.24 -16.23 17.15
C ARG A 133 11.25 -17.35 17.33
N ALA A 134 12.36 -17.32 16.59
CA ALA A 134 13.40 -18.34 16.71
C ALA A 134 14.04 -18.39 18.11
N ILE A 135 14.22 -17.24 18.77
CA ILE A 135 14.72 -17.18 20.15
C ILE A 135 13.68 -17.78 21.11
N VAL A 136 12.42 -17.37 20.99
CA VAL A 136 11.32 -17.83 21.85
C VAL A 136 11.10 -19.33 21.70
N GLU A 137 11.02 -19.84 20.47
CA GLU A 137 10.94 -21.27 20.19
C GLU A 137 12.14 -22.04 20.77
N ASN A 138 13.34 -21.46 20.70
CA ASN A 138 14.54 -22.07 21.26
C ASN A 138 14.51 -22.14 22.80
N MET A 139 13.88 -21.17 23.47
CA MET A 139 13.68 -21.19 24.93
C MET A 139 12.77 -22.33 25.39
N GLN A 140 11.85 -22.77 24.53
CA GLN A 140 10.92 -23.87 24.83
C GLN A 140 11.53 -25.26 24.58
N ARG A 141 12.73 -25.35 24.00
CA ARG A 141 13.37 -26.63 23.71
C ARG A 141 13.90 -27.29 24.99
N PRO A 142 13.84 -28.63 25.11
CA PRO A 142 14.45 -29.35 26.23
C PRO A 142 15.96 -29.09 26.39
N LYS A 143 16.65 -28.81 25.27
CA LYS A 143 18.05 -28.39 25.21
C LYS A 143 18.17 -27.18 24.27
N PRO A 144 18.10 -25.94 24.78
CA PRO A 144 18.22 -24.74 23.98
C PRO A 144 19.58 -24.67 23.26
N LEU A 145 19.56 -24.29 21.99
CA LEU A 145 20.77 -24.01 21.22
C LEU A 145 21.41 -22.70 21.69
N ALA A 146 22.73 -22.59 21.57
CA ALA A 146 23.42 -21.32 21.77
C ALA A 146 22.97 -20.30 20.70
N LEU A 147 22.81 -19.03 21.11
CA LEU A 147 22.33 -17.94 20.25
C LEU A 147 23.13 -17.76 18.95
N LYS A 148 24.43 -18.09 18.96
CA LYS A 148 25.29 -18.09 17.77
C LYS A 148 24.78 -19.00 16.64
N HIS A 149 24.14 -20.12 16.99
CA HIS A 149 23.58 -21.05 15.99
C HIS A 149 22.33 -20.47 15.34
N ILE A 150 21.49 -19.78 16.12
CA ILE A 150 20.35 -19.01 15.60
C ILE A 150 20.86 -17.89 14.67
N ALA A 151 21.96 -17.22 15.05
CA ALA A 151 22.52 -16.13 14.25
C ALA A 151 22.98 -16.61 12.88
N LYS A 152 23.65 -17.78 12.86
CA LYS A 152 24.06 -18.45 11.63
C LYS A 152 22.85 -18.86 10.77
N ALA A 153 21.80 -19.43 11.37
CA ALA A 153 20.62 -19.90 10.65
C ALA A 153 19.83 -18.75 9.99
N HIS A 154 19.76 -17.58 10.62
CA HIS A 154 19.02 -16.41 10.11
C HIS A 154 19.90 -15.40 9.37
N HIS A 155 21.17 -15.75 9.07
CA HIS A 155 22.13 -14.87 8.40
C HIS A 155 22.19 -13.46 9.01
N VAL A 156 22.45 -13.41 10.32
CA VAL A 156 22.63 -12.17 11.09
C VAL A 156 23.86 -12.21 11.97
N SER A 157 24.34 -11.03 12.37
CA SER A 157 25.43 -10.94 13.34
C SER A 157 24.99 -11.49 14.70
N GLU A 158 25.91 -12.12 15.42
CA GLU A 158 25.66 -12.56 16.80
C GLU A 158 25.22 -11.37 17.67
N SER A 159 25.88 -10.21 17.52
CA SER A 159 25.53 -8.97 18.23
C SER A 159 24.06 -8.61 18.08
N SER A 160 23.49 -8.75 16.88
CA SER A 160 22.06 -8.48 16.62
C SER A 160 21.15 -9.38 17.44
N ILE A 161 21.45 -10.69 17.47
CA ILE A 161 20.67 -11.66 18.25
C ILE A 161 20.80 -11.40 19.75
N PHE A 162 22.01 -11.16 20.25
CA PHE A 162 22.22 -10.85 21.66
C PHE A 162 21.48 -9.59 22.09
N LYS A 163 21.44 -8.54 21.24
CA LYS A 163 20.65 -7.34 21.50
C LYS A 163 19.16 -7.64 21.58
N ILE A 164 18.62 -8.41 20.64
CA ILE A 164 17.20 -8.81 20.64
C ILE A 164 16.89 -9.65 21.88
N ASN A 165 17.69 -10.69 22.17
CA ASN A 165 17.54 -11.54 23.34
C ASN A 165 17.57 -10.74 24.65
N ARG A 166 18.46 -9.75 24.75
CA ARG A 166 18.52 -8.85 25.91
C ARG A 166 17.24 -8.03 26.09
N ILE A 167 16.61 -7.61 25.00
CA ILE A 167 15.32 -6.90 25.05
C ILE A 167 14.20 -7.87 25.46
N LEU A 168 14.17 -9.07 24.87
CA LEU A 168 13.18 -10.11 25.19
C LEU A 168 13.23 -10.55 26.66
N ASN A 169 14.41 -10.54 27.29
CA ASN A 169 14.54 -10.82 28.72
C ASN A 169 13.93 -9.74 29.65
N LYS A 170 13.58 -8.56 29.11
CA LYS A 170 13.03 -7.43 29.89
C LYS A 170 11.53 -7.24 29.70
N LEU A 171 10.94 -7.93 28.75
CA LEU A 171 9.56 -7.76 28.30
C LEU A 171 8.90 -9.14 28.25
N ASP A 172 7.58 -9.19 28.06
CA ASP A 172 6.92 -10.44 27.72
C ASP A 172 7.22 -10.79 26.25
N PRO A 173 8.06 -11.79 25.97
CA PRO A 173 8.47 -12.08 24.60
C PRO A 173 7.35 -12.71 23.77
N TYR A 174 6.25 -13.15 24.39
CA TYR A 174 5.10 -13.74 23.70
C TYR A 174 4.12 -12.66 23.25
N ASN A 175 3.81 -11.71 24.14
CA ASN A 175 2.73 -10.75 23.91
C ASN A 175 3.20 -9.36 23.51
N THR A 176 4.50 -9.04 23.58
CA THR A 176 5.01 -7.70 23.27
C THR A 176 5.84 -7.68 21.99
N SER A 177 5.57 -6.72 21.09
CA SER A 177 6.40 -6.52 19.91
C SER A 177 7.66 -5.70 20.21
N LEU A 178 8.74 -5.97 19.47
CA LEU A 178 10.00 -5.22 19.55
C LEU A 178 9.90 -3.81 18.95
N ASP A 179 8.84 -3.53 18.19
CA ASP A 179 8.66 -2.29 17.41
C ASP A 179 7.38 -1.53 17.80
N GLY A 180 6.84 -1.79 18.99
CA GLY A 180 5.60 -1.18 19.48
C GLY A 180 4.39 -1.56 18.61
N THR A 181 3.43 -0.65 18.49
CA THR A 181 2.17 -0.86 17.76
C THR A 181 2.39 -1.24 16.28
N LEU A 182 3.42 -0.66 15.64
CA LEU A 182 3.77 -1.01 14.25
C LEU A 182 4.30 -2.43 14.13
N GLY A 183 5.11 -2.83 15.10
CA GLY A 183 5.55 -4.20 15.24
C GLY A 183 4.37 -5.15 15.40
N GLU A 184 3.46 -4.87 16.34
CA GLU A 184 2.27 -5.70 16.59
C GLU A 184 1.42 -5.89 15.32
N ARG A 185 1.17 -4.81 14.57
CA ARG A 185 0.44 -4.90 13.30
C ARG A 185 1.16 -5.76 12.28
N ILE A 186 2.49 -5.60 12.13
CA ILE A 186 3.28 -6.42 11.19
C ILE A 186 3.37 -7.88 11.65
N GLU A 187 3.43 -8.15 12.95
CA GLU A 187 3.36 -9.50 13.52
C GLU A 187 2.04 -10.18 13.15
N TYR A 188 0.92 -9.47 13.30
CA TYR A 188 -0.40 -9.95 12.88
C TYR A 188 -0.46 -10.24 11.36
N LEU A 189 0.07 -9.36 10.50
CA LEU A 189 0.16 -9.63 9.06
C LEU A 189 1.04 -10.84 8.75
N TYR A 190 2.12 -11.04 9.51
CA TYR A 190 3.01 -12.19 9.34
C TYR A 190 2.32 -13.51 9.71
N ASP A 191 1.48 -13.54 10.74
CA ASP A 191 0.69 -14.71 11.11
C ASP A 191 -0.31 -15.12 10.03
N ILE A 192 -0.97 -14.13 9.42
CA ILE A 192 -1.83 -14.36 8.27
C ILE A 192 -1.01 -14.93 7.10
N HIS A 193 0.17 -14.35 6.84
CA HIS A 193 1.06 -14.84 5.77
C HIS A 193 1.52 -16.29 5.99
N GLN A 194 1.87 -16.68 7.23
CA GLN A 194 2.22 -18.06 7.55
C GLN A 194 1.04 -19.00 7.29
N THR A 195 -0.16 -18.64 7.76
CA THR A 195 -1.39 -19.43 7.56
C THR A 195 -1.69 -19.64 6.07
N LEU A 196 -1.53 -18.60 5.24
CA LEU A 196 -1.65 -18.71 3.78
C LEU A 196 -0.55 -19.60 3.16
N SER A 197 0.66 -19.56 3.71
CA SER A 197 1.80 -20.36 3.23
C SER A 197 1.65 -21.85 3.58
N ASP A 198 0.97 -22.14 4.68
CA ASP A 198 0.63 -23.50 5.13
C ASP A 198 -0.56 -24.12 4.35
N GLY A 199 -1.11 -23.39 3.37
CA GLY A 199 -2.12 -23.89 2.44
C GLY A 199 -3.56 -23.52 2.79
N ALA A 200 -3.79 -22.64 3.78
CA ALA A 200 -5.13 -22.14 4.07
C ALA A 200 -5.72 -21.37 2.87
N SER A 201 -7.02 -21.55 2.65
CA SER A 201 -7.73 -20.79 1.62
C SER A 201 -7.91 -19.32 2.01
N MET A 202 -8.07 -18.43 1.03
CA MET A 202 -8.35 -17.00 1.28
C MET A 202 -9.65 -16.81 2.10
N THR A 203 -10.66 -17.64 1.87
CA THR A 203 -11.93 -17.60 2.61
C THR A 203 -11.75 -18.02 4.07
N SER A 204 -10.90 -19.02 4.31
CA SER A 204 -10.54 -19.46 5.67
C SER A 204 -9.84 -18.33 6.43
N VAL A 205 -8.89 -17.66 5.78
CA VAL A 205 -8.16 -16.53 6.36
C VAL A 205 -9.07 -15.33 6.62
N GLN A 206 -9.96 -14.98 5.67
CA GLN A 206 -10.98 -13.97 5.88
C GLN A 206 -11.83 -14.26 7.12
N THR A 207 -12.27 -15.51 7.28
CA THR A 207 -13.13 -15.91 8.39
C THR A 207 -12.39 -15.89 9.73
N GLN A 208 -11.16 -16.42 9.76
CA GLN A 208 -10.35 -16.54 10.97
C GLN A 208 -9.84 -15.18 11.47
N TYR A 209 -9.40 -14.31 10.56
CA TYR A 209 -8.74 -13.06 10.90
C TYR A 209 -9.64 -11.84 10.76
N GLY A 210 -10.84 -11.97 10.17
CA GLY A 210 -11.77 -10.87 10.00
C GLY A 210 -11.32 -9.83 8.98
N ILE A 211 -10.55 -10.22 7.97
CA ILE A 211 -9.99 -9.31 6.94
C ILE A 211 -10.69 -9.50 5.59
N SER A 212 -10.63 -8.49 4.71
CA SER A 212 -11.13 -8.64 3.34
C SER A 212 -10.24 -9.59 2.51
N ILE A 213 -10.81 -10.15 1.44
CA ILE A 213 -10.03 -10.97 0.49
C ILE A 213 -8.94 -10.13 -0.19
N ASP A 214 -9.20 -8.84 -0.42
CA ASP A 214 -8.22 -7.94 -1.04
C ASP A 214 -7.06 -7.64 -0.09
N ASP A 215 -7.31 -7.51 1.21
CA ASP A 215 -6.25 -7.42 2.22
C ASP A 215 -5.41 -8.70 2.25
N ALA A 216 -6.05 -9.88 2.21
CA ALA A 216 -5.33 -11.16 2.19
C ALA A 216 -4.43 -11.30 0.94
N ARG A 217 -4.91 -10.81 -0.22
CA ARG A 217 -4.11 -10.72 -1.46
C ARG A 217 -2.95 -9.73 -1.32
N MET A 218 -3.20 -8.57 -0.70
CA MET A 218 -2.16 -7.57 -0.43
C MET A 218 -1.07 -8.14 0.48
N ILE A 219 -1.43 -8.85 1.55
CA ILE A 219 -0.48 -9.54 2.45
C ILE A 219 0.40 -10.48 1.63
N LYS A 220 -0.22 -11.35 0.81
CA LYS A 220 0.52 -12.28 -0.06
C LYS A 220 1.46 -11.54 -1.03
N LYS A 221 1.01 -10.42 -1.61
CA LYS A 221 1.81 -9.57 -2.51
C LYS A 221 3.01 -8.95 -1.79
N VAL A 222 2.81 -8.39 -0.59
CA VAL A 222 3.86 -7.75 0.21
C VAL A 222 4.93 -8.76 0.62
N PHE A 223 4.55 -9.90 1.18
CA PHE A 223 5.50 -10.90 1.63
C PHE A 223 6.24 -11.60 0.48
N ARG A 224 5.64 -11.70 -0.71
CA ARG A 224 6.34 -12.15 -1.92
C ARG A 224 7.48 -11.22 -2.36
N GLN A 225 7.45 -9.93 -2.02
CA GLN A 225 8.54 -8.99 -2.35
C GLN A 225 9.69 -9.01 -1.34
N ILE A 226 9.53 -9.70 -0.21
CA ILE A 226 10.50 -9.70 0.90
C ILE A 226 11.38 -10.95 0.89
N ASN A 227 10.77 -12.09 0.49
CA ASN A 227 11.42 -13.39 0.28
C ASN A 227 12.13 -13.44 -1.07
#